data_AF-A0A3A0DBS7-F1
#
_entry.id   AF-A0A3A0DBS7-F1
#
_cell.length_a   1.000
_cell.length_b   1.000
_cell.length_c   1.000
_cell.angle_alpha   90.00
_cell.angle_beta   90.00
_cell.angle_gamma   90.00
#
_symmetry.space_group_name_H-M   'P 1'
#
loop_
_entity.id
_entity.type
_entity.pdbx_description
1 polymer ?
#
loop_
_entity_poly.entity_id
_entity_poly.type
_entity_poly.pdbx_seq_one_letter_code
_entity_poly.pdbx_strand_id
1 'polypeptide(L)'
;APTTPAPTTPAPTTPAPTTPGERPNLPDMIQDLGREIDPQAEAKLQEAYVEYFTPGGNPQRVIELVQEALKIQTQAHPQPQNQLFEAYQLLGLTLMRGGNLEQAISAFGAALQINPNYAEAMIAKGQAHFELKEYRQAADSLTDALNLDSRIFQALYWRGKARIELRDYQAAIEDLQEATNVQRNSKEAFTALGKAQLLVGDAASAQASLDRAIKIDSAVPPEQKSTYAEAYFERGKLYATIGDLEKSAADLTIAVERDGKNREYLMNLGALRHELAIADRDPSQFTQAIEMFNRAIDAPKKPEEEKDVSPWVALARTYIEQGNMETDKARAAESYRNAIAQANEALKVEKKAATAFYQRGVAERMLDDLDAAMVSLAEAIRLAPNFAQAYYRRGIIWYHRGEYRLAGQDFDDALRGEPGNPKYHVWRGLVHARLGKYVDAIDAYSAALRSNPLNGRTYHNRALAYLAIGETDKAVADFNHAIRLDARDAQAFYRRGVALDRLGEADRALESLSKAIELKTDFADALLARGRLYERLGNSAKAANDLAAAKKLAPAN
;
A
#
# COMPACT_ATOMS: atom_id res chain seq x y z
N ALA A 1 3.12 -80.72 22.51
CA ALA A 1 2.97 -79.70 23.55
C ALA A 1 3.56 -78.39 23.04
N PRO A 2 2.84 -77.26 23.13
CA PRO A 2 2.93 -76.16 22.17
C PRO A 2 3.51 -74.87 22.78
N THR A 3 4.02 -73.97 21.93
CA THR A 3 4.00 -72.52 22.19
C THR A 3 3.76 -71.78 20.88
N THR A 4 2.49 -71.48 20.63
CA THR A 4 2.01 -70.45 19.70
C THR A 4 2.54 -69.06 20.12
N PRO A 5 3.02 -68.21 19.20
CA PRO A 5 3.22 -66.79 19.49
C PRO A 5 1.85 -66.09 19.59
N ALA A 6 1.78 -65.12 20.52
CA ALA A 6 0.59 -64.34 20.82
C ALA A 6 0.11 -63.48 19.63
N PRO A 7 -1.22 -63.18 19.55
CA PRO A 7 -1.74 -62.25 18.55
C PRO A 7 -1.32 -60.82 18.89
N THR A 8 -0.73 -60.14 17.90
CA THR A 8 -0.53 -58.69 17.92
C THR A 8 -1.89 -58.00 17.89
N THR A 9 -2.19 -57.24 18.93
CA THR A 9 -3.32 -56.30 18.96
C THR A 9 -3.16 -55.25 17.85
N PRO A 10 -4.18 -54.95 17.04
CA PRO A 10 -4.11 -53.87 16.07
C PRO A 10 -4.03 -52.52 16.81
N ALA A 11 -3.23 -51.60 16.29
CA ALA A 11 -3.21 -50.21 16.73
C ALA A 11 -4.63 -49.60 16.65
N PRO A 12 -5.03 -48.72 17.58
CA PRO A 12 -6.31 -48.02 17.47
C PRO A 12 -6.27 -47.19 16.19
N THR A 13 -7.12 -47.54 15.24
CA THR A 13 -7.36 -46.78 14.02
C THR A 13 -7.99 -45.44 14.42
N THR A 14 -7.23 -44.36 14.27
CA THR A 14 -7.72 -42.98 14.28
C THR A 14 -8.88 -42.81 13.30
N PRO A 15 -10.02 -42.21 13.68
CA PRO A 15 -11.03 -41.82 12.70
C PRO A 15 -10.48 -40.68 11.84
N ALA A 16 -10.80 -40.70 10.53
CA ALA A 16 -10.44 -39.66 9.58
C ALA A 16 -11.07 -38.30 9.97
N PRO A 17 -10.47 -37.15 9.55
CA PRO A 17 -11.03 -35.84 9.83
C PRO A 17 -12.38 -35.68 9.13
N THR A 18 -13.45 -35.50 9.92
CA THR A 18 -14.80 -35.24 9.42
C THR A 18 -14.84 -33.94 8.64
N THR A 19 -15.49 -33.96 7.48
CA THR A 19 -15.84 -32.76 6.70
C THR A 19 -16.70 -31.80 7.54
N PRO A 20 -16.73 -30.48 7.23
CA PRO A 20 -17.67 -29.55 7.88
C PRO A 20 -19.10 -29.96 7.52
N GLY A 21 -19.76 -30.69 8.40
CA GLY A 21 -21.13 -31.18 8.20
C GLY A 21 -21.38 -32.60 8.72
N GLU A 22 -20.35 -33.42 8.94
CA GLU A 22 -20.52 -34.72 9.59
C GLU A 22 -20.44 -34.56 11.11
N ARG A 23 -21.55 -34.86 11.79
CA ARG A 23 -21.57 -34.97 13.25
C ARG A 23 -20.52 -36.00 13.67
N PRO A 24 -19.60 -35.68 14.60
CA PRO A 24 -18.84 -36.73 15.27
C PRO A 24 -19.84 -37.75 15.79
N ASN A 25 -19.52 -39.04 15.65
CA ASN A 25 -20.36 -40.10 16.17
C ASN A 25 -20.34 -39.96 17.71
N LEU A 26 -21.34 -39.24 18.26
CA LEU A 26 -21.52 -38.99 19.70
C LEU A 26 -21.22 -40.23 20.58
N PRO A 27 -21.53 -41.48 20.16
CA PRO A 27 -21.27 -42.66 20.98
C PRO A 27 -19.78 -42.96 21.27
N ASP A 28 -18.84 -42.67 20.37
CA ASP A 28 -17.45 -43.11 20.54
C ASP A 28 -16.65 -42.23 21.53
N MET A 29 -16.97 -40.93 21.63
CA MET A 29 -16.38 -40.04 22.65
C MET A 29 -17.04 -40.20 24.03
N ILE A 30 -18.28 -40.70 24.07
CA ILE A 30 -19.04 -40.90 25.31
C ILE A 30 -18.71 -42.26 25.96
N GLN A 31 -18.32 -43.27 25.17
CA GLN A 31 -18.15 -44.65 25.66
C GLN A 31 -16.86 -44.92 26.45
N ASP A 32 -15.84 -44.05 26.36
CA ASP A 32 -14.53 -44.26 27.00
C ASP A 32 -14.33 -43.50 28.34
N LEU A 33 -15.35 -42.78 28.84
CA LEU A 33 -15.34 -42.09 30.15
C LEU A 33 -15.35 -43.05 31.37
N GLY A 34 -15.02 -44.33 31.15
CA GLY A 34 -15.21 -45.44 32.07
C GLY A 34 -14.58 -45.29 33.47
N ARG A 35 -15.38 -45.71 34.47
CA ARG A 35 -15.07 -46.11 35.88
C ARG A 35 -14.32 -45.15 36.81
N GLU A 36 -13.68 -44.07 36.35
CA GLU A 36 -12.90 -43.15 37.19
C GLU A 36 -13.47 -41.71 37.28
N ILE A 37 -14.52 -41.40 36.51
CA ILE A 37 -15.26 -40.13 36.60
C ILE A 37 -16.48 -40.32 37.50
N ASP A 38 -16.75 -39.34 38.36
CA ASP A 38 -17.97 -39.27 39.16
C ASP A 38 -19.19 -39.25 38.21
N PRO A 39 -20.17 -40.15 38.39
CA PRO A 39 -21.32 -40.25 37.49
C PRO A 39 -22.12 -38.95 37.33
N GLN A 40 -22.13 -38.08 38.35
CA GLN A 40 -22.77 -36.77 38.26
C GLN A 40 -21.95 -35.80 37.40
N ALA A 41 -20.61 -35.85 37.50
CA ALA A 41 -19.74 -35.08 36.62
C ALA A 41 -19.85 -35.57 35.16
N GLU A 42 -19.88 -36.88 34.95
CA GLU A 42 -20.05 -37.48 33.62
C GLU A 42 -21.37 -37.06 32.97
N ALA A 43 -22.48 -37.12 33.71
CA ALA A 43 -23.80 -36.69 33.22
C ALA A 43 -23.80 -35.21 32.80
N LYS A 44 -23.10 -34.35 33.54
CA LYS A 44 -22.95 -32.93 33.23
C LYS A 44 -22.11 -32.68 31.98
N LEU A 45 -21.02 -33.43 31.79
CA LEU A 45 -20.22 -33.36 30.57
C LEU A 45 -21.02 -33.83 29.35
N GLN A 46 -21.81 -34.89 29.47
CA GLN A 46 -22.70 -35.34 28.39
C GLN A 46 -23.72 -34.24 28.01
N GLU A 47 -24.34 -33.58 29.00
CA GLU A 47 -25.23 -32.43 28.77
C GLU A 47 -24.49 -31.29 28.04
N ALA A 48 -23.26 -30.98 28.48
CA ALA A 48 -22.44 -29.93 27.87
C ALA A 48 -22.08 -30.24 26.40
N TYR A 49 -21.72 -31.48 26.09
CA TYR A 49 -21.42 -31.91 24.73
C TYR A 49 -22.64 -31.82 23.82
N VAL A 50 -23.80 -32.28 24.29
CA VAL A 50 -25.05 -32.17 23.54
C VAL A 50 -25.37 -30.70 23.24
N GLU A 51 -25.26 -29.83 24.24
CA GLU A 51 -25.51 -28.40 24.07
C GLU A 51 -24.51 -27.76 23.08
N TYR A 52 -23.23 -28.09 23.17
CA TYR A 52 -22.18 -27.54 22.30
C TYR A 52 -22.33 -27.91 20.82
N PHE A 53 -22.81 -29.13 20.54
CA PHE A 53 -23.03 -29.61 19.17
C PHE A 53 -24.44 -29.32 18.64
N THR A 54 -25.34 -28.81 19.49
CA THR A 54 -26.68 -28.40 19.06
C THR A 54 -26.60 -27.07 18.31
N PRO A 55 -27.14 -26.98 17.08
CA PRO A 55 -27.21 -25.71 16.36
C PRO A 55 -27.97 -24.65 17.16
N GLY A 56 -27.32 -23.52 17.46
CA GLY A 56 -27.89 -22.47 18.31
C GLY A 56 -27.86 -22.76 19.82
N GLY A 57 -27.14 -23.80 20.25
CA GLY A 57 -26.89 -24.08 21.66
C GLY A 57 -26.23 -22.90 22.38
N ASN A 58 -26.52 -22.75 23.67
CA ASN A 58 -26.07 -21.64 24.50
C ASN A 58 -24.63 -21.87 25.00
N PRO A 59 -23.63 -21.09 24.54
CA PRO A 59 -22.24 -21.25 24.98
C PRO A 59 -22.06 -21.05 26.48
N GLN A 60 -22.85 -20.16 27.09
CA GLN A 60 -22.79 -19.92 28.53
C GLN A 60 -23.23 -21.16 29.32
N ARG A 61 -24.25 -21.87 28.81
CA ARG A 61 -24.75 -23.10 29.41
C ARG A 61 -23.69 -24.20 29.35
N VAL A 62 -22.98 -24.32 28.23
CA VAL A 62 -21.86 -25.27 28.09
C VAL A 62 -20.76 -24.96 29.12
N ILE A 63 -20.38 -23.68 29.27
CA ILE A 63 -19.36 -23.26 30.26
C ILE A 63 -19.81 -23.63 31.69
N GLU A 64 -21.05 -23.33 32.06
CA GLU A 64 -21.62 -23.66 33.37
C GLU A 64 -21.58 -25.17 33.64
N LEU A 65 -22.06 -25.97 32.69
CA LEU A 65 -22.11 -27.43 32.83
C LEU A 65 -20.71 -28.05 32.98
N VAL A 66 -19.74 -27.56 32.20
CA VAL A 66 -18.35 -28.03 32.33
C VAL A 66 -17.76 -27.61 33.68
N GLN A 67 -17.99 -26.37 34.13
CA GLN A 67 -17.50 -25.92 35.45
C GLN A 67 -18.14 -26.70 36.60
N GLU A 68 -19.43 -27.01 36.53
CA GLU A 68 -20.13 -27.88 37.47
C GLU A 68 -19.50 -29.28 37.50
N ALA A 69 -19.28 -29.88 36.33
CA ALA A 69 -18.64 -31.19 36.23
C ALA A 69 -17.23 -31.21 36.84
N LEU A 70 -16.39 -30.21 36.50
CA LEU A 70 -15.04 -30.05 37.04
C LEU A 70 -15.08 -29.92 38.57
N LYS A 71 -16.04 -29.16 39.11
CA LYS A 71 -16.20 -28.97 40.56
C LYS A 71 -16.60 -30.27 41.26
N ILE A 72 -17.60 -30.99 40.74
CA ILE A 72 -18.04 -32.29 41.28
C ILE A 72 -16.87 -33.26 41.29
N GLN A 73 -16.16 -33.37 40.17
CA GLN A 73 -15.04 -34.30 40.05
C GLN A 73 -13.89 -33.93 40.99
N THR A 74 -13.54 -32.64 41.12
CA THR A 74 -12.49 -32.17 42.03
C THR A 74 -12.83 -32.48 43.50
N GLN A 75 -14.13 -32.44 43.86
CA GLN A 75 -14.60 -32.80 45.20
C GLN A 75 -14.55 -34.29 45.47
N ALA A 76 -14.85 -35.12 44.46
CA ALA A 76 -14.83 -36.58 44.56
C ALA A 76 -13.39 -37.15 44.57
N HIS A 77 -12.50 -36.60 43.73
CA HIS A 77 -11.15 -37.11 43.51
C HIS A 77 -10.13 -35.96 43.36
N PRO A 78 -9.36 -35.61 44.41
CA PRO A 78 -8.43 -34.47 44.41
C PRO A 78 -7.16 -34.62 43.56
N GLN A 79 -6.92 -35.80 42.97
CA GLN A 79 -5.74 -36.07 42.14
C GLN A 79 -6.11 -35.95 40.66
N PRO A 80 -5.24 -35.37 39.81
CA PRO A 80 -5.50 -35.22 38.39
C PRO A 80 -5.57 -36.60 37.72
N GLN A 81 -6.75 -37.01 37.29
CA GLN A 81 -6.95 -38.27 36.58
C GLN A 81 -7.13 -38.01 35.08
N ASN A 82 -6.53 -38.93 34.31
CA ASN A 82 -6.22 -38.92 32.89
C ASN A 82 -7.36 -38.57 31.91
N GLN A 83 -8.61 -38.33 32.35
CA GLN A 83 -9.78 -38.17 31.47
C GLN A 83 -10.43 -36.78 31.52
N LEU A 84 -10.00 -35.87 32.41
CA LEU A 84 -10.55 -34.50 32.51
C LEU A 84 -10.04 -33.53 31.44
N PHE A 85 -9.00 -33.89 30.69
CA PHE A 85 -8.42 -33.00 29.68
C PHE A 85 -9.42 -32.65 28.57
N GLU A 86 -10.34 -33.56 28.23
CA GLU A 86 -11.40 -33.32 27.25
C GLU A 86 -12.43 -32.30 27.74
N ALA A 87 -12.75 -32.29 29.04
CA ALA A 87 -13.62 -31.28 29.63
C ALA A 87 -12.97 -29.89 29.55
N TYR A 88 -11.68 -29.79 29.85
CA TYR A 88 -10.93 -28.54 29.68
C TYR A 88 -10.81 -28.11 28.21
N GLN A 89 -10.70 -29.05 27.29
CA GLN A 89 -10.73 -28.77 25.85
C GLN A 89 -12.07 -28.21 25.40
N LEU A 90 -13.18 -28.85 25.81
CA LEU A 90 -14.53 -28.38 25.50
C LEU A 90 -14.77 -26.98 26.07
N LEU A 91 -14.31 -26.72 27.31
CA LEU A 91 -14.36 -25.40 27.93
C LEU A 91 -13.58 -24.37 27.09
N GLY A 92 -12.33 -24.70 26.73
CA GLY A 92 -11.48 -23.83 25.94
C GLY A 92 -12.07 -23.50 24.56
N LEU A 93 -12.57 -24.51 23.84
CA LEU A 93 -13.22 -24.31 22.54
C LEU A 93 -14.49 -23.44 22.65
N THR A 94 -15.26 -23.61 23.72
CA THR A 94 -16.47 -22.83 23.97
C THR A 94 -16.13 -21.37 24.31
N LEU A 95 -15.13 -21.15 25.16
CA LEU A 95 -14.61 -19.81 25.49
C LEU A 95 -14.06 -19.11 24.25
N MET A 96 -13.33 -19.83 23.40
CA MET A 96 -12.79 -19.33 22.14
C MET A 96 -13.91 -18.89 21.19
N ARG A 97 -14.97 -19.72 21.02
CA ARG A 97 -16.17 -19.34 20.26
C ARG A 97 -16.86 -18.08 20.82
N GLY A 98 -16.79 -17.88 22.14
CA GLY A 98 -17.31 -16.69 22.83
C GLY A 98 -16.39 -15.46 22.81
N GLY A 99 -15.21 -15.54 22.17
CA GLY A 99 -14.21 -14.46 22.15
C GLY A 99 -13.39 -14.29 23.43
N ASN A 100 -13.55 -15.18 24.42
CA ASN A 100 -12.81 -15.16 25.69
C ASN A 100 -11.46 -15.88 25.55
N LEU A 101 -10.58 -15.37 24.68
CA LEU A 101 -9.38 -16.06 24.22
C LEU A 101 -8.37 -16.35 25.35
N GLU A 102 -8.15 -15.43 26.28
CA GLU A 102 -7.22 -15.65 27.41
C GLU A 102 -7.68 -16.80 28.31
N GLN A 103 -8.99 -16.85 28.61
CA GLN A 103 -9.56 -17.94 29.41
C GLN A 103 -9.52 -19.26 28.64
N ALA A 104 -9.73 -19.22 27.32
CA ALA A 104 -9.59 -20.39 26.46
C ALA A 104 -8.17 -20.96 26.51
N ILE A 105 -7.14 -20.09 26.40
CA ILE A 105 -5.73 -20.47 26.52
C ILE A 105 -5.44 -21.11 27.87
N SER A 106 -5.99 -20.57 28.96
CA SER A 106 -5.84 -21.15 30.30
C SER A 106 -6.49 -22.54 30.38
N ALA A 107 -7.67 -22.73 29.79
CA ALA A 107 -8.35 -24.02 29.76
C ALA A 107 -7.55 -25.06 28.94
N PHE A 108 -7.04 -24.69 27.76
CA PHE A 108 -6.15 -25.56 26.99
C PHE A 108 -4.85 -25.88 27.74
N GLY A 109 -4.29 -24.92 28.47
CA GLY A 109 -3.15 -25.14 29.36
C GLY A 109 -3.44 -26.19 30.44
N ALA A 110 -4.61 -26.14 31.06
CA ALA A 110 -5.04 -27.14 32.04
C ALA A 110 -5.21 -28.53 31.40
N ALA A 111 -5.76 -28.61 30.18
CA ALA A 111 -5.83 -29.87 29.43
C ALA A 111 -4.42 -30.46 29.19
N LEU A 112 -3.46 -29.64 28.79
CA LEU A 112 -2.08 -30.05 28.51
C LEU A 112 -1.27 -30.41 29.76
N GLN A 113 -1.62 -29.87 30.93
CA GLN A 113 -1.03 -30.30 32.21
C GLN A 113 -1.42 -31.74 32.56
N ILE A 114 -2.62 -32.16 32.17
CA ILE A 114 -3.13 -33.53 32.40
C ILE A 114 -2.60 -34.46 31.31
N ASN A 115 -2.70 -34.06 30.04
CA ASN A 115 -2.21 -34.82 28.90
C ASN A 115 -1.25 -33.96 28.04
N PRO A 116 0.07 -34.03 28.29
CA PRO A 116 1.07 -33.27 27.54
C PRO A 116 1.19 -33.63 26.06
N ASN A 117 0.63 -34.77 25.62
CA ASN A 117 0.69 -35.22 24.22
C ASN A 117 -0.62 -34.97 23.48
N TYR A 118 -1.44 -34.02 23.94
CA TYR A 118 -2.75 -33.75 23.35
C TYR A 118 -2.67 -32.70 22.23
N ALA A 119 -2.40 -33.16 21.01
CA ALA A 119 -2.19 -32.31 19.83
C ALA A 119 -3.36 -31.35 19.55
N GLU A 120 -4.60 -31.76 19.77
CA GLU A 120 -5.79 -30.94 19.52
C GLU A 120 -5.85 -29.70 20.43
N ALA A 121 -5.46 -29.85 21.72
CA ALA A 121 -5.36 -28.72 22.64
C ALA A 121 -4.18 -27.81 22.29
N MET A 122 -3.05 -28.35 21.84
CA MET A 122 -1.92 -27.56 21.36
C MET A 122 -2.30 -26.69 20.15
N ILE A 123 -3.02 -27.27 19.19
CA ILE A 123 -3.50 -26.57 18.00
C ILE A 123 -4.51 -25.49 18.37
N ALA A 124 -5.52 -25.81 19.19
CA ALA A 124 -6.54 -24.85 19.61
C ALA A 124 -5.93 -23.71 20.44
N LYS A 125 -4.97 -24.00 21.31
CA LYS A 125 -4.18 -22.99 22.03
C LYS A 125 -3.37 -22.11 21.07
N GLY A 126 -2.74 -22.71 20.07
CA GLY A 126 -2.01 -21.99 19.02
C GLY A 126 -2.91 -21.05 18.22
N GLN A 127 -4.12 -21.49 17.88
CA GLN A 127 -5.14 -20.66 17.22
C GLN A 127 -5.58 -19.49 18.12
N ALA A 128 -5.87 -19.74 19.39
CA ALA A 128 -6.26 -18.68 20.33
C ALA A 128 -5.15 -17.63 20.51
N HIS A 129 -3.88 -18.06 20.64
CA HIS A 129 -2.73 -17.14 20.63
C HIS A 129 -2.63 -16.35 19.31
N PHE A 130 -2.89 -16.98 18.17
CA PHE A 130 -2.88 -16.30 16.86
C PHE A 130 -3.96 -15.19 16.81
N GLU A 131 -5.17 -15.47 17.30
CA GLU A 131 -6.26 -14.48 17.36
C GLU A 131 -5.94 -13.33 18.33
N LEU A 132 -5.21 -13.59 19.42
CA LEU A 132 -4.66 -12.57 20.31
C LEU A 132 -3.46 -11.80 19.74
N LYS A 133 -3.03 -12.11 18.51
CA LYS A 133 -1.83 -11.55 17.86
C LYS A 133 -0.52 -11.92 18.59
N GLU A 134 -0.53 -12.97 19.39
CA GLU A 134 0.62 -13.55 20.10
C GLU A 134 1.32 -14.58 19.21
N TYR A 135 1.81 -14.13 18.05
CA TYR A 135 2.24 -15.02 16.97
C TYR A 135 3.40 -15.95 17.33
N ARG A 136 4.28 -15.55 18.25
CA ARG A 136 5.38 -16.42 18.72
C ARG A 136 4.83 -17.59 19.55
N GLN A 137 3.99 -17.29 20.54
CA GLN A 137 3.35 -18.30 21.38
C GLN A 137 2.43 -19.22 20.57
N ALA A 138 1.78 -18.67 19.54
CA ALA A 138 1.04 -19.46 18.56
C ALA A 138 1.96 -20.46 17.84
N ALA A 139 3.07 -19.98 17.27
CA ALA A 139 4.03 -20.82 16.55
C ALA A 139 4.69 -21.87 17.45
N ASP A 140 4.97 -21.55 18.71
CA ASP A 140 5.53 -22.49 19.70
C ASP A 140 4.53 -23.62 19.98
N SER A 141 3.28 -23.29 20.33
CA SER A 141 2.24 -24.29 20.61
C SER A 141 1.96 -25.20 19.40
N LEU A 142 2.00 -24.65 18.18
CA LEU A 142 1.79 -25.41 16.95
C LEU A 142 3.01 -26.28 16.58
N THR A 143 4.21 -25.86 17.00
CA THR A 143 5.42 -26.67 16.87
C THR A 143 5.38 -27.87 17.80
N ASP A 144 4.90 -27.71 19.03
CA ASP A 144 4.68 -28.82 19.96
C ASP A 144 3.75 -29.88 19.35
N ALA A 145 2.65 -29.46 18.70
CA ALA A 145 1.76 -30.38 18.00
C ALA A 145 2.47 -31.13 16.85
N LEU A 146 3.30 -30.43 16.08
CA LEU A 146 4.04 -31.01 14.95
C LEU A 146 5.20 -31.92 15.36
N ASN A 147 5.68 -31.80 16.60
CA ASN A 147 6.63 -32.74 17.18
C ASN A 147 5.97 -34.10 17.48
N LEU A 148 4.64 -34.14 17.69
CA LEU A 148 3.87 -35.37 17.87
C LEU A 148 3.53 -36.02 16.53
N ASP A 149 3.03 -35.22 15.58
CA ASP A 149 2.82 -35.63 14.19
C ASP A 149 3.09 -34.46 13.24
N SER A 150 4.15 -34.61 12.45
CA SER A 150 4.61 -33.62 11.48
C SER A 150 3.62 -33.29 10.34
N ARG A 151 2.58 -34.11 10.14
CA ARG A 151 1.64 -33.98 9.01
C ARG A 151 0.24 -33.51 9.43
N ILE A 152 0.11 -32.86 10.59
CA ILE A 152 -1.15 -32.27 11.02
C ILE A 152 -1.41 -30.97 10.23
N PHE A 153 -2.39 -31.02 9.32
CA PHE A 153 -2.77 -29.88 8.46
C PHE A 153 -3.01 -28.60 9.26
N GLN A 154 -3.81 -28.65 10.33
CA GLN A 154 -4.15 -27.44 11.11
C GLN A 154 -2.90 -26.83 11.74
N ALA A 155 -1.99 -27.64 12.27
CA ALA A 155 -0.77 -27.15 12.89
C ALA A 155 0.15 -26.48 11.85
N LEU A 156 0.35 -27.11 10.69
CA LEU A 156 1.11 -26.55 9.57
C LEU A 156 0.50 -25.24 9.06
N TYR A 157 -0.81 -25.23 8.82
CA TYR A 157 -1.52 -24.08 8.28
C TYR A 157 -1.45 -22.87 9.22
N TRP A 158 -1.78 -23.05 10.50
CA TRP A 158 -1.76 -21.96 11.47
C TRP A 158 -0.33 -21.52 11.82
N ARG A 159 0.65 -22.43 11.82
CA ARG A 159 2.05 -22.07 12.08
C ARG A 159 2.63 -21.30 10.91
N GLY A 160 2.31 -21.72 9.68
CA GLY A 160 2.62 -20.99 8.46
C GLY A 160 2.07 -19.56 8.50
N LYS A 161 0.79 -19.38 8.88
CA LYS A 161 0.20 -18.04 9.07
C LYS A 161 0.89 -17.23 10.17
N ALA A 162 1.17 -17.82 11.33
CA ALA A 162 1.91 -17.15 12.41
C ALA A 162 3.31 -16.70 11.94
N ARG A 163 4.01 -17.53 11.17
CA ARG A 163 5.31 -17.21 10.59
C ARG A 163 5.26 -16.08 9.57
N ILE A 164 4.19 -15.95 8.77
CA ILE A 164 3.98 -14.77 7.91
C ILE A 164 3.97 -13.50 8.75
N GLU A 165 3.21 -13.47 9.85
CA GLU A 165 3.12 -12.29 10.73
C GLU A 165 4.44 -12.01 11.47
N LEU A 166 5.21 -13.06 11.79
CA LEU A 166 6.57 -12.96 12.33
C LEU A 166 7.63 -12.57 11.29
N ARG A 167 7.25 -12.43 10.00
CA ARG A 167 8.14 -12.17 8.86
C ARG A 167 9.16 -13.28 8.55
N ASP A 168 8.91 -14.49 9.04
CA ASP A 168 9.68 -15.68 8.70
C ASP A 168 9.07 -16.35 7.45
N TYR A 169 9.17 -15.64 6.32
CA TYR A 169 8.44 -16.00 5.11
C TYR A 169 8.88 -17.34 4.50
N GLN A 170 10.18 -17.66 4.60
CA GLN A 170 10.70 -18.91 4.05
C GLN A 170 10.16 -20.11 4.83
N ALA A 171 10.20 -20.06 6.17
CA ALA A 171 9.64 -21.12 7.00
C ALA A 171 8.10 -21.18 6.93
N ALA A 172 7.44 -20.06 6.64
CA ALA A 172 6.01 -20.04 6.35
C ALA A 172 5.69 -20.78 5.04
N ILE A 173 6.47 -20.56 3.98
CA ILE A 173 6.30 -21.24 2.70
C ILE A 173 6.46 -22.75 2.87
N GLU A 174 7.47 -23.20 3.61
CA GLU A 174 7.70 -24.62 3.89
C GLU A 174 6.49 -25.28 4.59
N ASP A 175 5.99 -24.66 5.67
CA ASP A 175 4.82 -25.14 6.39
C ASP A 175 3.58 -25.20 5.49
N LEU A 176 3.34 -24.14 4.72
CA LEU A 176 2.14 -24.01 3.89
C LEU A 176 2.19 -24.92 2.66
N GLN A 177 3.37 -25.15 2.09
CA GLN A 177 3.56 -26.17 1.06
C GLN A 177 3.20 -27.55 1.60
N GLU A 178 3.71 -27.92 2.78
CA GLU A 178 3.35 -29.22 3.37
C GLU A 178 1.86 -29.28 3.74
N ALA A 179 1.26 -28.19 4.24
CA ALA A 179 -0.18 -28.12 4.47
C ALA A 179 -0.99 -28.40 3.19
N THR A 180 -0.59 -27.82 2.05
CA THR A 180 -1.25 -28.07 0.75
C THR A 180 -1.01 -29.49 0.22
N ASN A 181 0.11 -30.14 0.60
CA ASN A 181 0.37 -31.54 0.27
C ASN A 181 -0.54 -32.49 1.06
N VAL A 182 -0.75 -32.20 2.34
CA VAL A 182 -1.65 -32.94 3.23
C VAL A 182 -3.11 -32.76 2.79
N GLN A 183 -3.55 -31.53 2.55
CA GLN A 183 -4.92 -31.22 2.12
C GLN A 183 -4.95 -30.48 0.78
N ARG A 184 -4.97 -31.25 -0.31
CA ARG A 184 -4.87 -30.76 -1.70
C ARG A 184 -6.09 -29.96 -2.21
N ASN A 185 -7.15 -29.89 -1.42
CA ASN A 185 -8.38 -29.17 -1.72
C ASN A 185 -8.63 -28.00 -0.75
N SER A 186 -7.66 -27.58 0.06
CA SER A 186 -7.81 -26.37 0.88
C SER A 186 -7.43 -25.12 0.08
N LYS A 187 -8.44 -24.33 -0.29
CA LYS A 187 -8.24 -23.02 -0.93
C LYS A 187 -7.54 -22.03 0.02
N GLU A 188 -7.82 -22.11 1.32
CA GLU A 188 -7.23 -21.27 2.36
C GLU A 188 -5.71 -21.47 2.47
N ALA A 189 -5.25 -22.74 2.46
CA ALA A 189 -3.83 -23.05 2.50
C ALA A 189 -3.10 -22.57 1.23
N PHE A 190 -3.69 -22.76 0.05
CA PHE A 190 -3.12 -22.25 -1.20
C PHE A 190 -3.05 -20.72 -1.25
N THR A 191 -4.05 -20.02 -0.71
CA THR A 191 -4.02 -18.55 -0.63
C THR A 191 -2.98 -18.06 0.35
N ALA A 192 -2.87 -18.66 1.54
CA ALA A 192 -1.82 -18.33 2.49
C ALA A 192 -0.43 -18.59 1.91
N LEU A 193 -0.25 -19.70 1.17
CA LEU A 193 0.99 -20.01 0.46
C LEU A 193 1.31 -18.95 -0.60
N GLY A 194 0.33 -18.59 -1.42
CA GLY A 194 0.48 -17.55 -2.44
C GLY A 194 0.88 -16.19 -1.84
N LYS A 195 0.26 -15.81 -0.71
CA LYS A 195 0.62 -14.60 0.05
C LYS A 195 2.07 -14.65 0.55
N ALA A 196 2.51 -15.77 1.13
CA ALA A 196 3.89 -15.93 1.60
C ALA A 196 4.92 -15.85 0.45
N GLN A 197 4.61 -16.48 -0.69
CA GLN A 197 5.44 -16.43 -1.90
C GLN A 197 5.55 -15.00 -2.48
N LEU A 198 4.45 -14.25 -2.45
CA LEU A 198 4.43 -12.85 -2.89
C LEU A 198 5.33 -11.98 -1.99
N LEU A 199 5.32 -12.22 -0.68
CA LEU A 199 6.16 -11.49 0.29
C LEU A 199 7.67 -11.73 0.11
N VAL A 200 8.09 -12.88 -0.44
CA VAL A 200 9.49 -13.13 -0.83
C VAL A 200 9.82 -12.69 -2.26
N GLY A 201 8.84 -12.13 -2.98
CA GLY A 201 9.01 -11.66 -4.36
C GLY A 201 8.92 -12.77 -5.43
N ASP A 202 8.49 -13.98 -5.07
CA ASP A 202 8.28 -15.07 -6.03
C ASP A 202 6.88 -14.97 -6.67
N ALA A 203 6.76 -14.05 -7.62
CA ALA A 203 5.52 -13.77 -8.32
C ALA A 203 4.95 -14.99 -9.07
N ALA A 204 5.82 -15.82 -9.66
CA ALA A 204 5.40 -16.96 -10.46
C ALA A 204 4.76 -18.06 -9.60
N SER A 205 5.41 -18.42 -8.50
CA SER A 205 4.86 -19.40 -7.56
C SER A 205 3.61 -18.86 -6.87
N ALA A 206 3.61 -17.58 -6.48
CA ALA A 206 2.44 -16.92 -5.90
C ALA A 206 1.23 -17.00 -6.82
N GLN A 207 1.40 -16.69 -8.11
CA GLN A 207 0.33 -16.79 -9.09
C GLN A 207 -0.22 -18.22 -9.18
N ALA A 208 0.65 -19.22 -9.28
CA ALA A 208 0.25 -20.62 -9.39
C ALA A 208 -0.55 -21.10 -8.17
N SER A 209 -0.14 -20.71 -6.96
CA SER A 209 -0.84 -21.02 -5.72
C SER A 209 -2.22 -20.35 -5.67
N LEU A 210 -2.31 -19.08 -6.03
CA LEU A 210 -3.58 -18.31 -6.02
C LEU A 210 -4.55 -18.81 -7.10
N ASP A 211 -4.06 -19.13 -8.30
CA ASP A 211 -4.84 -19.76 -9.36
C ASP A 211 -5.40 -21.11 -8.91
N ARG A 212 -4.62 -21.88 -8.14
CA ARG A 212 -5.08 -23.14 -7.57
C ARG A 212 -6.18 -22.93 -6.53
N ALA A 213 -6.04 -21.95 -5.63
CA ALA A 213 -7.06 -21.58 -4.65
C ALA A 213 -8.38 -21.17 -5.32
N ILE A 214 -8.31 -20.30 -6.34
CA ILE A 214 -9.48 -19.84 -7.11
C ILE A 214 -10.12 -21.02 -7.86
N LYS A 215 -9.33 -21.91 -8.46
CA LYS A 215 -9.85 -23.10 -9.12
C LYS A 215 -10.62 -24.01 -8.15
N ILE A 216 -10.09 -24.21 -6.94
CA ILE A 216 -10.76 -24.99 -5.89
C ILE A 216 -12.08 -24.32 -5.49
N ASP A 217 -12.11 -23.00 -5.28
CA ASP A 217 -13.35 -22.28 -4.94
C ASP A 217 -14.40 -22.33 -6.06
N SER A 218 -13.97 -22.18 -7.32
CA SER A 218 -14.84 -22.19 -8.48
C SER A 218 -15.47 -23.55 -8.80
N ALA A 219 -14.92 -24.64 -8.26
CA ALA A 219 -15.42 -25.99 -8.45
C ALA A 219 -16.64 -26.32 -7.57
N VAL A 220 -17.02 -25.41 -6.67
CA VAL A 220 -18.14 -25.55 -5.74
C VAL A 220 -19.46 -25.06 -6.40
N PRO A 221 -20.60 -25.75 -6.22
CA PRO A 221 -21.89 -25.34 -6.80
C PRO A 221 -22.29 -23.89 -6.48
N PRO A 222 -23.06 -23.19 -7.34
CA PRO A 222 -23.48 -21.81 -7.13
C PRO A 222 -24.16 -21.54 -5.77
N GLU A 223 -25.03 -22.43 -5.32
CA GLU A 223 -25.67 -22.37 -3.99
C GLU A 223 -24.70 -22.52 -2.80
N GLN A 224 -23.47 -22.95 -3.03
CA GLN A 224 -22.40 -23.10 -2.04
C GLN A 224 -21.21 -22.17 -2.30
N LYS A 225 -21.34 -21.23 -3.27
CA LYS A 225 -20.29 -20.26 -3.57
C LYS A 225 -20.00 -19.43 -2.33
N SER A 226 -18.77 -19.59 -1.84
CA SER A 226 -18.28 -18.91 -0.66
C SER A 226 -18.15 -17.40 -0.92
N THR A 227 -18.22 -16.59 0.15
CA THR A 227 -17.75 -15.19 0.20
C THR A 227 -16.22 -15.09 0.09
N TYR A 228 -15.57 -16.13 -0.44
CA TYR A 228 -14.13 -16.28 -0.48
C TYR A 228 -13.52 -15.32 -1.50
N ALA A 229 -13.15 -14.15 -1.01
CA ALA A 229 -12.59 -13.05 -1.78
C ALA A 229 -11.05 -13.00 -1.72
N GLU A 230 -10.45 -13.60 -0.69
CA GLU A 230 -9.04 -13.39 -0.32
C GLU A 230 -8.06 -13.80 -1.44
N ALA A 231 -8.32 -14.91 -2.14
CA ALA A 231 -7.47 -15.35 -3.24
C ALA A 231 -7.49 -14.37 -4.43
N TYR A 232 -8.66 -13.83 -4.77
CA TYR A 232 -8.78 -12.78 -5.79
C TYR A 232 -8.07 -11.50 -5.34
N PHE A 233 -8.25 -11.11 -4.08
CA PHE A 233 -7.60 -9.93 -3.53
C PHE A 233 -6.06 -10.02 -3.61
N GLU A 234 -5.47 -11.12 -3.16
CA GLU A 234 -4.01 -11.30 -3.20
C GLU A 234 -3.48 -11.42 -4.63
N ARG A 235 -4.23 -12.06 -5.55
CA ARG A 235 -3.84 -12.12 -6.97
C ARG A 235 -3.99 -10.77 -7.67
N GLY A 236 -4.98 -9.98 -7.27
CA GLY A 236 -5.13 -8.58 -7.69
C GLY A 236 -3.91 -7.73 -7.29
N LYS A 237 -3.44 -7.86 -6.04
CA LYS A 237 -2.22 -7.19 -5.57
C LYS A 237 -0.96 -7.67 -6.30
N LEU A 238 -0.87 -8.97 -6.60
CA LEU A 238 0.20 -9.52 -7.42
C LEU A 238 0.24 -8.85 -8.80
N TYR A 239 -0.90 -8.80 -9.48
CA TYR A 239 -1.01 -8.18 -10.80
C TYR A 239 -0.64 -6.70 -10.78
N ALA A 240 -1.05 -5.94 -9.75
CA ALA A 240 -0.61 -4.56 -9.58
C ALA A 240 0.92 -4.44 -9.44
N THR A 241 1.54 -5.37 -8.70
CA THR A 241 3.00 -5.38 -8.47
C THR A 241 3.79 -5.64 -9.75
N ILE A 242 3.28 -6.50 -10.64
CA ILE A 242 3.92 -6.81 -11.94
C ILE A 242 3.50 -5.85 -13.07
N GLY A 243 2.66 -4.85 -12.78
CA GLY A 243 2.21 -3.83 -13.72
C GLY A 243 1.03 -4.23 -14.62
N ASP A 244 0.39 -5.37 -14.38
CA ASP A 244 -0.82 -5.80 -15.10
C ASP A 244 -2.07 -5.21 -14.44
N LEU A 245 -2.26 -3.90 -14.62
CA LEU A 245 -3.30 -3.13 -13.91
C LEU A 245 -4.73 -3.57 -14.31
N GLU A 246 -4.94 -4.04 -15.54
CA GLU A 246 -6.24 -4.53 -16.00
C GLU A 246 -6.66 -5.80 -15.26
N LYS A 247 -5.77 -6.80 -15.19
CA LYS A 247 -6.05 -8.02 -14.41
C LYS A 247 -6.18 -7.73 -12.92
N SER A 248 -5.37 -6.81 -12.42
CA SER A 248 -5.49 -6.34 -11.04
C SER A 248 -6.88 -5.77 -10.76
N ALA A 249 -7.38 -4.91 -11.65
CA ALA A 249 -8.70 -4.30 -11.49
C ALA A 249 -9.82 -5.34 -11.58
N ALA A 250 -9.70 -6.33 -12.46
CA ALA A 250 -10.67 -7.42 -12.57
C ALA A 250 -10.77 -8.24 -11.27
N ASP A 251 -9.62 -8.66 -10.73
CA ASP A 251 -9.58 -9.48 -9.52
C ASP A 251 -10.01 -8.71 -8.26
N LEU A 252 -9.56 -7.47 -8.10
CA LEU A 252 -9.98 -6.63 -6.98
C LEU A 252 -11.48 -6.29 -7.04
N THR A 253 -12.05 -6.16 -8.25
CA THR A 253 -13.50 -5.99 -8.43
C THR A 253 -14.24 -7.24 -7.94
N ILE A 254 -13.79 -8.44 -8.32
CA ILE A 254 -14.40 -9.70 -7.83
C ILE A 254 -14.28 -9.80 -6.30
N ALA A 255 -13.15 -9.42 -5.71
CA ALA A 255 -12.98 -9.44 -4.26
C ALA A 255 -14.00 -8.52 -3.55
N VAL A 256 -14.22 -7.32 -4.08
CA VAL A 256 -15.23 -6.37 -3.57
C VAL A 256 -16.67 -6.85 -3.81
N GLU A 257 -16.95 -7.54 -4.92
CA GLU A 257 -18.27 -8.13 -5.17
C GLU A 257 -18.59 -9.27 -4.19
N ARG A 258 -17.56 -10.03 -3.77
CA ARG A 258 -17.69 -11.16 -2.83
C ARG A 258 -17.77 -10.72 -1.37
N ASP A 259 -17.06 -9.65 -1.01
CA ASP A 259 -17.09 -9.06 0.34
C ASP A 259 -17.05 -7.52 0.27
N GLY A 260 -18.19 -6.94 -0.07
CA GLY A 260 -18.33 -5.50 -0.32
C GLY A 260 -18.26 -4.62 0.92
N LYS A 261 -18.11 -5.20 2.12
CA LYS A 261 -17.91 -4.49 3.39
C LYS A 261 -16.46 -4.55 3.87
N ASN A 262 -15.59 -5.28 3.18
CA ASN A 262 -14.18 -5.33 3.53
C ASN A 262 -13.49 -4.01 3.16
N ARG A 263 -13.14 -3.25 4.18
CA ARG A 263 -12.50 -1.94 4.03
C ARG A 263 -11.18 -2.02 3.26
N GLU A 264 -10.40 -3.07 3.45
CA GLU A 264 -9.12 -3.26 2.77
C GLU A 264 -9.31 -3.45 1.26
N TYR A 265 -10.30 -4.26 0.85
CA TYR A 265 -10.58 -4.52 -0.57
C TYR A 265 -11.05 -3.24 -1.27
N LEU A 266 -11.94 -2.49 -0.62
CA LEU A 266 -12.44 -1.21 -1.11
C LEU A 266 -11.31 -0.19 -1.28
N MET A 267 -10.44 -0.06 -0.26
CA MET A 267 -9.30 0.86 -0.31
C MET A 267 -8.33 0.54 -1.45
N ASN A 268 -8.00 -0.75 -1.65
CA ASN A 268 -7.08 -1.17 -2.71
C ASN A 268 -7.69 -1.00 -4.10
N LEU A 269 -8.95 -1.38 -4.31
CA LEU A 269 -9.63 -1.16 -5.59
C LEU A 269 -9.75 0.34 -5.90
N GLY A 270 -10.12 1.15 -4.90
CA GLY A 270 -10.20 2.60 -5.05
C GLY A 270 -8.85 3.24 -5.42
N ALA A 271 -7.77 2.81 -4.76
CA ALA A 271 -6.42 3.26 -5.07
C ALA A 271 -5.99 2.86 -6.49
N LEU A 272 -6.27 1.63 -6.92
CA LEU A 272 -5.97 1.18 -8.28
C LEU A 272 -6.74 1.98 -9.34
N ARG A 273 -8.03 2.21 -9.11
CA ARG A 273 -8.88 3.03 -10.01
C ARG A 273 -8.36 4.46 -10.09
N HIS A 274 -7.88 5.03 -8.98
CA HIS A 274 -7.23 6.34 -8.98
C HIS A 274 -5.98 6.37 -9.87
N GLU A 275 -5.09 5.38 -9.76
CA GLU A 275 -3.87 5.32 -10.58
C GLU A 275 -4.20 5.09 -12.06
N LEU A 276 -5.17 4.22 -12.38
CA LEU A 276 -5.67 4.01 -13.74
C LEU A 276 -6.25 5.30 -14.35
N ALA A 277 -6.98 6.09 -13.57
CA ALA A 277 -7.50 7.38 -14.02
C ALA A 277 -6.40 8.31 -14.55
N ILE A 278 -5.26 8.35 -13.84
CA ILE A 278 -4.11 9.18 -14.19
C ILE A 278 -3.36 8.59 -15.40
N ALA A 279 -3.14 7.27 -15.39
CA ALA A 279 -2.38 6.57 -16.43
C ALA A 279 -3.09 6.61 -17.79
N ASP A 280 -4.38 6.28 -17.82
CA ASP A 280 -5.18 6.16 -19.05
C ASP A 280 -5.83 7.49 -19.45
N ARG A 281 -5.70 8.51 -18.59
CA ARG A 281 -6.41 9.78 -18.70
C ARG A 281 -7.92 9.61 -18.82
N ASP A 282 -8.48 8.66 -18.07
CA ASP A 282 -9.91 8.34 -18.05
C ASP A 282 -10.57 8.90 -16.77
N PRO A 283 -11.31 10.02 -16.85
CA PRO A 283 -11.98 10.60 -15.69
C PRO A 283 -13.05 9.70 -15.07
N SER A 284 -13.58 8.70 -15.79
CA SER A 284 -14.60 7.79 -15.26
C SER A 284 -14.06 6.91 -14.13
N GLN A 285 -12.75 6.63 -14.15
CA GLN A 285 -12.08 5.86 -13.09
C GLN A 285 -12.00 6.64 -11.79
N PHE A 286 -11.95 7.99 -11.81
CA PHE A 286 -12.01 8.79 -10.58
C PHE A 286 -13.36 8.61 -9.87
N THR A 287 -14.47 8.55 -10.63
CA THR A 287 -15.80 8.30 -10.04
C THR A 287 -15.85 6.95 -9.34
N GLN A 288 -15.29 5.90 -9.97
CA GLN A 288 -15.21 4.57 -9.36
C GLN A 288 -14.30 4.57 -8.11
N ALA A 289 -13.16 5.26 -8.16
CA ALA A 289 -12.27 5.40 -7.01
C ALA A 289 -12.97 6.09 -5.83
N ILE A 290 -13.67 7.20 -6.09
CA ILE A 290 -14.44 7.95 -5.10
C ILE A 290 -15.52 7.07 -4.47
N GLU A 291 -16.25 6.30 -5.28
CA GLU A 291 -17.26 5.36 -4.78
C GLU A 291 -16.65 4.35 -3.80
N MET A 292 -15.52 3.74 -4.18
CA MET A 292 -14.87 2.74 -3.32
C MET A 292 -14.39 3.34 -1.99
N PHE A 293 -13.82 4.54 -2.01
CA PHE A 293 -13.38 5.18 -0.77
C PHE A 293 -14.54 5.62 0.12
N ASN A 294 -15.65 6.10 -0.45
CA ASN A 294 -16.87 6.39 0.33
C ASN A 294 -17.43 5.11 0.98
N ARG A 295 -17.51 4.02 0.22
CA ARG A 295 -17.89 2.72 0.78
C ARG A 295 -16.93 2.25 1.89
N ALA A 296 -15.63 2.54 1.76
CA ALA A 296 -14.65 2.21 2.79
C ALA A 296 -14.82 3.04 4.08
N ILE A 297 -15.33 4.28 3.98
CA ILE A 297 -15.66 5.13 5.13
C ILE A 297 -16.86 4.56 5.90
N ASP A 298 -17.87 4.09 5.17
CA ASP A 298 -19.12 3.56 5.71
C ASP A 298 -19.00 2.10 6.19
N ALA A 299 -17.94 1.40 5.79
CA ALA A 299 -17.68 0.02 6.17
C ALA A 299 -17.49 -0.13 7.69
N PRO A 300 -17.89 -1.29 8.28
CA PRO A 300 -17.61 -1.60 9.68
C PRO A 300 -16.11 -1.50 9.98
N LYS A 301 -15.77 -0.84 11.09
CA LYS A 301 -14.39 -0.60 11.50
C LYS A 301 -13.98 -1.56 12.60
N LYS A 302 -12.77 -2.09 12.51
CA LYS A 302 -12.12 -2.75 13.65
C LYS A 302 -11.66 -1.69 14.67
N PRO A 303 -11.49 -2.03 15.96
CA PRO A 303 -11.00 -1.08 16.97
C PRO A 303 -9.69 -0.38 16.57
N GLU A 304 -8.77 -1.10 15.92
CA GLU A 304 -7.52 -0.52 15.40
C GLU A 304 -7.69 0.49 14.26
N GLU A 305 -8.84 0.49 13.59
CA GLU A 305 -9.15 1.33 12.42
C GLU A 305 -9.95 2.60 12.79
N GLU A 306 -10.28 2.81 14.07
CA GLU A 306 -11.08 3.97 14.51
C GLU A 306 -10.40 5.30 14.20
N LYS A 307 -9.07 5.33 14.27
CA LYS A 307 -8.23 6.50 13.96
C LYS A 307 -7.69 6.50 12.52
N ASP A 308 -8.05 5.50 11.72
CA ASP A 308 -7.55 5.42 10.35
C ASP A 308 -8.26 6.47 9.47
N VAL A 309 -7.50 7.49 9.10
CA VAL A 309 -7.93 8.60 8.22
C VAL A 309 -7.70 8.34 6.74
N SER A 310 -7.09 7.19 6.37
CA SER A 310 -6.65 6.90 5.01
C SER A 310 -7.72 7.05 3.93
N PRO A 311 -9.00 6.64 4.14
CA PRO A 311 -10.04 6.82 3.13
C PRO A 311 -10.29 8.28 2.75
N TRP A 312 -10.40 9.18 3.73
CA TRP A 312 -10.61 10.61 3.50
C TRP A 312 -9.40 11.27 2.84
N VAL A 313 -8.19 10.88 3.24
CA VAL A 313 -6.96 11.37 2.62
C VAL A 313 -6.87 10.90 1.15
N ALA A 314 -7.25 9.66 0.88
CA ALA A 314 -7.29 9.11 -0.48
C ALA A 314 -8.36 9.80 -1.33
N LEU A 315 -9.55 10.08 -0.79
CA LEU A 315 -10.57 10.89 -1.46
C LEU A 315 -10.06 12.31 -1.76
N ALA A 316 -9.44 12.98 -0.79
CA ALA A 316 -8.90 14.32 -0.98
C ALA A 316 -7.88 14.35 -2.12
N ARG A 317 -6.94 13.40 -2.13
CA ARG A 317 -5.98 13.22 -3.24
C ARG A 317 -6.69 12.99 -4.57
N THR A 318 -7.73 12.15 -4.58
CA THR A 318 -8.48 11.80 -5.80
C THR A 318 -9.19 13.00 -6.39
N TYR A 319 -9.85 13.81 -5.55
CA TYR A 319 -10.47 15.05 -5.99
C TYR A 319 -9.45 16.09 -6.50
N ILE A 320 -8.26 16.16 -5.92
CA ILE A 320 -7.18 17.03 -6.42
C ILE A 320 -6.78 16.62 -7.85
N GLU A 321 -6.52 15.34 -8.07
CA GLU A 321 -6.11 14.87 -9.40
C GLU A 321 -7.24 14.95 -10.44
N GLN A 322 -8.48 14.69 -10.03
CA GLN A 322 -9.65 14.94 -10.86
C GLN A 322 -9.74 16.42 -11.27
N GLY A 323 -9.54 17.35 -10.33
CA GLY A 323 -9.50 18.78 -10.63
C GLY A 323 -8.35 19.18 -11.55
N ASN A 324 -7.17 18.55 -11.40
CA ASN A 324 -6.00 18.81 -12.26
C ASN A 324 -6.24 18.41 -13.72
N MET A 325 -7.08 17.41 -13.95
CA MET A 325 -7.40 16.90 -15.29
C MET A 325 -8.63 17.58 -15.91
N GLU A 326 -9.39 18.33 -15.12
CA GLU A 326 -10.57 19.04 -15.58
C GLU A 326 -10.19 20.32 -16.35
N THR A 327 -10.82 20.50 -17.51
CA THR A 327 -10.59 21.64 -18.39
C THR A 327 -11.49 22.82 -18.05
N ASP A 328 -12.67 22.55 -17.49
CA ASP A 328 -13.57 23.57 -16.98
C ASP A 328 -13.11 24.07 -15.61
N LYS A 329 -12.74 25.36 -15.53
CA LYS A 329 -12.21 25.95 -14.29
C LYS A 329 -13.18 25.89 -13.11
N ALA A 330 -14.49 25.96 -13.34
CA ALA A 330 -15.47 25.92 -12.26
C ALA A 330 -15.59 24.51 -11.68
N ARG A 331 -15.60 23.48 -12.54
CA ARG A 331 -15.59 22.07 -12.12
C ARG A 331 -14.28 21.66 -11.46
N ALA A 332 -13.15 22.17 -11.97
CA ALA A 332 -11.86 21.99 -11.32
C ALA A 332 -11.87 22.59 -9.90
N ALA A 333 -12.36 23.82 -9.76
CA ALA A 333 -12.50 24.48 -8.46
C ALA A 333 -13.45 23.73 -7.50
N GLU A 334 -14.55 23.19 -8.00
CA GLU A 334 -15.44 22.32 -7.21
C GLU A 334 -14.72 21.07 -6.70
N SER A 335 -13.94 20.41 -7.56
CA SER A 335 -13.13 19.25 -7.17
C SER A 335 -12.13 19.61 -6.07
N TYR A 336 -11.44 20.75 -6.16
CA TYR A 336 -10.53 21.19 -5.08
C TYR A 336 -11.27 21.53 -3.78
N ARG A 337 -12.49 22.09 -3.84
CA ARG A 337 -13.30 22.31 -2.62
C ARG A 337 -13.73 20.99 -1.99
N ASN A 338 -14.10 20.00 -2.79
CA ASN A 338 -14.38 18.65 -2.31
C ASN A 338 -13.15 18.04 -1.63
N ALA A 339 -11.95 18.21 -2.22
CA ALA A 339 -10.72 17.76 -1.59
C ALA A 339 -10.47 18.39 -0.20
N ILE A 340 -10.70 19.70 -0.06
CA ILE A 340 -10.60 20.40 1.23
C ILE A 340 -11.61 19.85 2.23
N ALA A 341 -12.86 19.61 1.80
CA ALA A 341 -13.90 19.03 2.65
C ALA A 341 -13.48 17.66 3.19
N GLN A 342 -12.98 16.77 2.34
CA GLN A 342 -12.52 15.44 2.76
C GLN A 342 -11.30 15.50 3.69
N ALA A 343 -10.34 16.40 3.42
CA ALA A 343 -9.23 16.62 4.33
C ALA A 343 -9.70 17.13 5.71
N ASN A 344 -10.75 17.96 5.76
CA ASN A 344 -11.33 18.41 7.02
C ASN A 344 -12.06 17.28 7.77
N GLU A 345 -12.75 16.38 7.08
CA GLU A 345 -13.34 15.18 7.71
C GLU A 345 -12.25 14.28 8.32
N ALA A 346 -11.13 14.07 7.61
CA ALA A 346 -9.97 13.36 8.16
C ALA A 346 -9.48 13.98 9.48
N LEU A 347 -9.42 15.32 9.53
CA LEU A 347 -8.96 16.06 10.72
C LEU A 347 -9.95 16.06 11.89
N LYS A 348 -11.24 15.76 11.65
CA LYS A 348 -12.20 15.51 12.74
C LYS A 348 -11.94 14.17 13.42
N VAL A 349 -11.52 13.17 12.65
CA VAL A 349 -11.18 11.82 13.15
C VAL A 349 -9.83 11.83 13.86
N GLU A 350 -8.78 12.31 13.19
CA GLU A 350 -7.44 12.45 13.78
C GLU A 350 -6.89 13.87 13.55
N LYS A 351 -6.91 14.67 14.62
CA LYS A 351 -6.50 16.08 14.59
C LYS A 351 -5.03 16.27 14.21
N LYS A 352 -4.20 15.25 14.41
CA LYS A 352 -2.75 15.29 14.13
C LYS A 352 -2.38 14.50 12.85
N ALA A 353 -3.28 14.46 11.87
CA ALA A 353 -3.02 13.83 10.57
C ALA A 353 -2.24 14.76 9.60
N ALA A 354 -0.92 14.64 9.57
CA ALA A 354 -0.05 15.44 8.69
C ALA A 354 -0.43 15.34 7.19
N THR A 355 -0.81 14.15 6.74
CA THR A 355 -1.22 13.90 5.34
C THR A 355 -2.51 14.62 4.97
N ALA A 356 -3.46 14.75 5.90
CA ALA A 356 -4.69 15.51 5.67
C ALA A 356 -4.41 17.00 5.51
N PHE A 357 -3.58 17.59 6.38
CA PHE A 357 -3.12 18.97 6.23
C PHE A 357 -2.38 19.20 4.90
N TYR A 358 -1.54 18.25 4.49
CA TYR A 358 -0.87 18.32 3.19
C TYR A 358 -1.86 18.33 2.02
N GLN A 359 -2.82 17.40 1.97
CA GLN A 359 -3.82 17.38 0.89
C GLN A 359 -4.64 18.67 0.88
N ARG A 360 -5.04 19.17 2.07
CA ARG A 360 -5.75 20.45 2.18
C ARG A 360 -4.94 21.60 1.60
N GLY A 361 -3.66 21.72 1.99
CA GLY A 361 -2.77 22.77 1.49
C GLY A 361 -2.50 22.68 -0.01
N VAL A 362 -2.45 21.48 -0.58
CA VAL A 362 -2.36 21.30 -2.04
C VAL A 362 -3.62 21.81 -2.73
N ALA A 363 -4.81 21.46 -2.23
CA ALA A 363 -6.09 21.88 -2.81
C ALA A 363 -6.32 23.41 -2.66
N GLU A 364 -6.00 23.99 -1.50
CA GLU A 364 -6.06 25.45 -1.26
C GLU A 364 -5.19 26.21 -2.26
N ARG A 365 -3.97 25.72 -2.52
CA ARG A 365 -3.09 26.30 -3.54
C ARG A 365 -3.67 26.20 -4.95
N MET A 366 -4.39 25.12 -5.28
CA MET A 366 -5.05 24.99 -6.60
C MET A 366 -6.22 25.97 -6.76
N LEU A 367 -6.80 26.45 -5.67
CA LEU A 367 -7.79 27.53 -5.63
C LEU A 367 -7.16 28.93 -5.55
N ASP A 368 -5.83 29.03 -5.64
CA ASP A 368 -5.05 30.27 -5.48
C ASP A 368 -5.14 30.91 -4.08
N ASP A 369 -5.63 30.18 -3.08
CA ASP A 369 -5.59 30.60 -1.67
C ASP A 369 -4.22 30.25 -1.07
N LEU A 370 -3.21 31.05 -1.44
CA LEU A 370 -1.81 30.80 -1.07
C LEU A 370 -1.56 30.96 0.44
N ASP A 371 -2.33 31.81 1.13
CA ASP A 371 -2.19 32.02 2.57
C ASP A 371 -2.74 30.83 3.36
N ALA A 372 -3.93 30.33 3.04
CA ALA A 372 -4.45 29.11 3.65
C ALA A 372 -3.54 27.92 3.36
N ALA A 373 -3.09 27.79 2.10
CA ALA A 373 -2.18 26.72 1.69
C ALA A 373 -0.89 26.72 2.52
N MET A 374 -0.29 27.88 2.76
CA MET A 374 0.91 27.99 3.59
C MET A 374 0.67 27.54 5.03
N VAL A 375 -0.46 27.91 5.63
CA VAL A 375 -0.84 27.49 6.99
C VAL A 375 -0.99 25.98 7.06
N SER A 376 -1.75 25.39 6.13
CA SER A 376 -1.96 23.94 6.07
C SER A 376 -0.65 23.17 5.83
N LEU A 377 0.21 23.63 4.91
CA LEU A 377 1.50 23.00 4.64
C LEU A 377 2.48 23.13 5.82
N ALA A 378 2.49 24.28 6.51
CA ALA A 378 3.31 24.46 7.70
C ALA A 378 2.89 23.51 8.84
N GLU A 379 1.58 23.29 9.02
CA GLU A 379 1.09 22.36 10.01
C GLU A 379 1.42 20.90 9.65
N ALA A 380 1.33 20.52 8.37
CA ALA A 380 1.78 19.22 7.89
C ALA A 380 3.28 18.98 8.21
N ILE A 381 4.12 19.98 7.98
CA ILE A 381 5.55 19.94 8.31
C ILE A 381 5.78 19.87 9.82
N ARG A 382 5.03 20.64 10.61
CA ARG A 382 5.15 20.64 12.08
C ARG A 382 4.84 19.26 12.66
N LEU A 383 3.85 18.57 12.11
CA LEU A 383 3.46 17.22 12.53
C LEU A 383 4.40 16.14 11.98
N ALA A 384 4.93 16.31 10.77
CA ALA A 384 5.86 15.40 10.12
C ALA A 384 7.09 16.17 9.58
N PRO A 385 8.15 16.38 10.39
CA PRO A 385 9.30 17.21 10.02
C PRO A 385 10.12 16.72 8.82
N ASN A 386 9.93 15.47 8.39
CA ASN A 386 10.60 14.86 7.22
C ASN A 386 9.67 14.79 5.99
N PHE A 387 8.54 15.51 5.98
CA PHE A 387 7.56 15.47 4.89
C PHE A 387 8.02 16.28 3.67
N ALA A 388 8.89 15.67 2.86
CA ALA A 388 9.56 16.33 1.74
C ALA A 388 8.61 17.04 0.75
N GLN A 389 7.48 16.41 0.42
CA GLN A 389 6.48 16.98 -0.49
C GLN A 389 5.86 18.26 0.07
N ALA A 390 5.65 18.35 1.39
CA ALA A 390 5.07 19.53 2.02
C ALA A 390 6.03 20.73 1.96
N TYR A 391 7.32 20.52 2.26
CA TYR A 391 8.36 21.53 2.06
C TYR A 391 8.45 21.97 0.60
N TYR A 392 8.46 21.02 -0.33
CA TYR A 392 8.49 21.32 -1.77
C TYR A 392 7.32 22.23 -2.20
N ARG A 393 6.09 21.91 -1.78
CA ARG A 393 4.90 22.71 -2.11
C ARG A 393 4.99 24.10 -1.49
N ARG A 394 5.44 24.23 -0.24
CA ARG A 394 5.57 25.53 0.45
C ARG A 394 6.70 26.37 -0.12
N GLY A 395 7.83 25.75 -0.47
CA GLY A 395 8.97 26.40 -1.13
C GLY A 395 8.60 27.01 -2.48
N ILE A 396 7.71 26.37 -3.25
CA ILE A 396 7.17 26.97 -4.49
C ILE A 396 6.39 28.24 -4.18
N ILE A 397 5.56 28.25 -3.12
CA ILE A 397 4.80 29.45 -2.72
C ILE A 397 5.78 30.57 -2.33
N TRP A 398 6.80 30.27 -1.51
CA TRP A 398 7.84 31.24 -1.16
C TRP A 398 8.57 31.80 -2.39
N TYR A 399 8.91 30.95 -3.36
CA TYR A 399 9.55 31.39 -4.60
C TYR A 399 8.69 32.39 -5.37
N HIS A 400 7.39 32.13 -5.50
CA HIS A 400 6.48 33.04 -6.21
C HIS A 400 6.23 34.35 -5.45
N ARG A 401 6.37 34.35 -4.11
CA ARG A 401 6.36 35.56 -3.28
C ARG A 401 7.68 36.35 -3.33
N GLY A 402 8.72 35.82 -3.97
CA GLY A 402 10.05 36.44 -4.02
C GLY A 402 10.93 36.16 -2.80
N GLU A 403 10.44 35.35 -1.85
CA GLU A 403 11.14 34.98 -0.62
C GLU A 403 12.15 33.85 -0.87
N TYR A 404 13.13 34.11 -1.73
CA TYR A 404 14.04 33.08 -2.26
C TYR A 404 14.90 32.39 -1.18
N ARG A 405 15.22 33.06 -0.06
CA ARG A 405 15.96 32.40 1.03
C ARG A 405 15.10 31.36 1.74
N LEU A 406 13.85 31.67 2.04
CA LEU A 406 12.90 30.73 2.65
C LEU A 406 12.60 29.58 1.69
N ALA A 407 12.39 29.88 0.39
CA ALA A 407 12.22 28.86 -0.64
C ALA A 407 13.43 27.91 -0.71
N GLY A 408 14.65 28.45 -0.67
CA GLY A 408 15.89 27.66 -0.67
C GLY A 408 15.97 26.71 0.51
N GLN A 409 15.65 27.18 1.72
CA GLN A 409 15.59 26.33 2.92
C GLN A 409 14.58 25.20 2.76
N ASP A 410 13.36 25.50 2.30
CA ASP A 410 12.33 24.47 2.07
C ASP A 410 12.79 23.43 1.02
N PHE A 411 13.47 23.84 -0.07
CA PHE A 411 13.98 22.87 -1.05
C PHE A 411 15.15 22.04 -0.52
N ASP A 412 16.03 22.60 0.32
CA ASP A 412 17.07 21.83 1.00
C ASP A 412 16.45 20.81 1.97
N ASP A 413 15.40 21.18 2.69
CA ASP A 413 14.68 20.31 3.61
C ASP A 413 13.93 19.18 2.87
N ALA A 414 13.34 19.50 1.72
CA ALA A 414 12.77 18.50 0.82
C ALA A 414 13.82 17.50 0.33
N LEU A 415 15.03 17.98 0.00
CA LEU A 415 16.15 17.14 -0.41
C LEU A 415 16.78 16.33 0.74
N ARG A 416 16.65 16.77 1.99
CA ARG A 416 17.03 15.95 3.15
C ARG A 416 16.14 14.71 3.28
N GLY A 417 14.85 14.84 2.96
CA GLY A 417 13.90 13.72 2.95
C GLY A 417 14.00 12.83 1.71
N GLU A 418 14.12 13.43 0.52
CA GLU A 418 14.22 12.71 -0.76
C GLU A 418 15.40 13.22 -1.61
N PRO A 419 16.65 12.81 -1.32
CA PRO A 419 17.86 13.38 -1.95
C PRO A 419 17.91 13.25 -3.47
N GLY A 420 17.28 12.21 -4.02
CA GLY A 420 17.30 11.88 -5.45
C GLY A 420 16.23 12.56 -6.30
N ASN A 421 15.31 13.33 -5.70
CA ASN A 421 14.14 13.86 -6.43
C ASN A 421 14.55 14.99 -7.39
N PRO A 422 14.46 14.80 -8.73
CA PRO A 422 14.94 15.80 -9.69
C PRO A 422 14.15 17.11 -9.63
N LYS A 423 12.87 17.06 -9.23
CA LYS A 423 12.03 18.27 -9.16
C LYS A 423 12.59 19.24 -8.13
N TYR A 424 13.03 18.74 -6.97
CA TYR A 424 13.55 19.60 -5.89
C TYR A 424 14.87 20.24 -6.29
N HIS A 425 15.75 19.49 -6.98
CA HIS A 425 16.99 20.04 -7.55
C HIS A 425 16.75 21.13 -8.60
N VAL A 426 15.75 20.98 -9.48
CA VAL A 426 15.38 22.04 -10.44
C VAL A 426 14.97 23.31 -9.71
N TRP A 427 14.10 23.20 -8.71
CA TRP A 427 13.63 24.36 -7.96
C TRP A 427 14.70 25.01 -7.10
N ARG A 428 15.59 24.22 -6.49
CA ARG A 428 16.79 24.74 -5.82
C ARG A 428 17.69 25.51 -6.78
N GLY A 429 17.90 24.98 -7.99
CA GLY A 429 18.65 25.68 -9.03
C GLY A 429 18.00 27.00 -9.45
N LEU A 430 16.66 27.04 -9.55
CA LEU A 430 15.90 28.27 -9.82
C LEU A 430 16.08 29.30 -8.72
N VAL A 431 16.00 28.87 -7.44
CA VAL A 431 16.25 29.74 -6.29
C VAL A 431 17.67 30.31 -6.30
N HIS A 432 18.68 29.47 -6.51
CA HIS A 432 20.07 29.91 -6.57
C HIS A 432 20.31 30.91 -7.71
N ALA A 433 19.73 30.66 -8.88
CA ALA A 433 19.82 31.59 -10.01
C ALA A 433 19.17 32.95 -9.69
N ARG A 434 18.03 32.97 -8.97
CA ARG A 434 17.39 34.22 -8.50
C ARG A 434 18.21 34.97 -7.47
N LEU A 435 18.98 34.25 -6.65
CA LEU A 435 19.91 34.80 -5.67
C LEU A 435 21.27 35.20 -6.27
N GLY A 436 21.47 35.06 -7.59
CA GLY A 436 22.75 35.33 -8.27
C GLY A 436 23.85 34.29 -8.01
N LYS A 437 23.51 33.17 -7.36
CA LYS A 437 24.44 32.07 -7.04
C LYS A 437 24.50 31.08 -8.20
N TYR A 438 25.07 31.51 -9.31
CA TYR A 438 25.00 30.76 -10.56
C TYR A 438 25.77 29.43 -10.54
N VAL A 439 26.88 29.33 -9.80
CA VAL A 439 27.62 28.07 -9.63
C VAL A 439 26.76 27.04 -8.88
N ASP A 440 26.18 27.41 -7.75
CA ASP A 440 25.26 26.54 -6.99
C ASP A 440 24.03 26.14 -7.83
N ALA A 441 23.54 27.06 -8.67
CA ALA A 441 22.46 26.76 -9.61
C ALA A 441 22.85 25.70 -10.64
N ILE A 442 24.05 25.80 -11.22
CA ILE A 442 24.60 24.83 -12.17
C ILE A 442 24.72 23.44 -11.52
N ASP A 443 25.21 23.38 -10.28
CA ASP A 443 25.34 22.11 -9.55
C ASP A 443 23.98 21.46 -9.29
N ALA A 444 22.99 22.26 -8.86
CA ALA A 444 21.63 21.80 -8.64
C ALA A 444 20.96 21.32 -9.94
N TYR A 445 21.06 22.09 -11.04
CA TYR A 445 20.54 21.63 -12.34
C TYR A 445 21.25 20.38 -12.86
N SER A 446 22.55 20.27 -12.63
CA SER A 446 23.31 19.08 -13.01
C SER A 446 22.88 17.85 -12.20
N ALA A 447 22.56 18.02 -10.92
CA ALA A 447 21.96 16.97 -10.11
C ALA A 447 20.58 16.55 -10.63
N ALA A 448 19.72 17.49 -11.00
CA ALA A 448 18.42 17.18 -11.60
C ALA A 448 18.56 16.40 -12.93
N LEU A 449 19.51 16.79 -13.78
CA LEU A 449 19.74 16.17 -15.10
C LEU A 449 20.37 14.78 -15.02
N ARG A 450 21.09 14.44 -13.93
CA ARG A 450 21.54 13.06 -13.70
C ARG A 450 20.38 12.09 -13.54
N SER A 451 19.30 12.52 -12.86
CA SER A 451 18.11 11.68 -12.64
C SER A 451 17.09 11.78 -13.78
N ASN A 452 16.99 12.92 -14.46
CA ASN A 452 16.10 13.11 -15.60
C ASN A 452 16.81 13.82 -16.76
N PRO A 453 17.52 13.06 -17.63
CA PRO A 453 18.28 13.63 -18.73
C PRO A 453 17.41 14.14 -19.89
N LEU A 454 16.09 13.95 -19.85
CA LEU A 454 15.15 14.38 -20.91
C LEU A 454 14.47 15.72 -20.59
N ASN A 455 14.92 16.43 -19.55
CA ASN A 455 14.33 17.71 -19.16
C ASN A 455 14.98 18.90 -19.89
N GLY A 456 14.48 19.22 -21.09
CA GLY A 456 14.99 20.32 -21.92
C GLY A 456 14.97 21.70 -21.24
N ARG A 457 13.95 21.98 -20.43
CA ARG A 457 13.86 23.23 -19.66
C ARG A 457 14.99 23.35 -18.63
N THR A 458 15.43 22.24 -18.05
CA THR A 458 16.54 22.25 -17.08
C THR A 458 17.88 22.51 -17.77
N TYR A 459 18.12 21.94 -18.96
CA TYR A 459 19.27 22.33 -19.80
C TYR A 459 19.23 23.82 -20.14
N HIS A 460 18.08 24.34 -20.56
CA HIS A 460 17.92 25.76 -20.85
C HIS A 460 18.29 26.64 -19.64
N ASN A 461 17.79 26.31 -18.45
CA ASN A 461 18.08 27.08 -17.23
C ASN A 461 19.56 26.98 -16.82
N ARG A 462 20.18 25.82 -16.97
CA ARG A 462 21.62 25.64 -16.71
C ARG A 462 22.47 26.40 -17.71
N ALA A 463 22.08 26.44 -18.99
CA ALA A 463 22.74 27.26 -20.00
C ALA A 463 22.70 28.76 -19.66
N LEU A 464 21.57 29.26 -19.16
CA LEU A 464 21.46 30.64 -18.69
C LEU A 464 22.41 30.92 -17.51
N ALA A 465 22.54 29.97 -16.57
CA ALA A 465 23.48 30.09 -15.46
C ALA A 465 24.94 30.06 -15.94
N TYR A 466 25.29 29.20 -16.91
CA TYR A 466 26.60 29.19 -17.56
C TYR A 466 26.93 30.53 -18.25
N LEU A 467 25.97 31.11 -18.98
CA LEU A 467 26.13 32.44 -19.59
C LEU A 467 26.39 33.53 -18.55
N ALA A 468 25.78 33.44 -17.37
CA ALA A 468 25.94 34.43 -16.31
C ALA A 468 27.34 34.39 -15.67
N ILE A 469 28.03 33.25 -15.72
CA ILE A 469 29.42 33.11 -15.25
C ILE A 469 30.46 33.15 -16.38
N GLY A 470 30.05 33.45 -17.62
CA GLY A 470 30.94 33.59 -18.77
C GLY A 470 31.33 32.29 -19.49
N GLU A 471 30.82 31.14 -19.03
CA GLU A 471 31.07 29.80 -19.59
C GLU A 471 30.23 29.54 -20.85
N THR A 472 30.46 30.36 -21.87
CA THR A 472 29.56 30.48 -23.03
C THR A 472 29.55 29.21 -23.90
N ASP A 473 30.67 28.50 -24.04
CA ASP A 473 30.75 27.22 -24.75
C ASP A 473 29.83 26.15 -24.12
N LYS A 474 29.87 26.04 -22.78
CA LYS A 474 29.00 25.12 -22.03
C LYS A 474 27.53 25.50 -22.17
N ALA A 475 27.22 26.80 -22.18
CA ALA A 475 25.87 27.27 -22.43
C ALA A 475 25.36 26.88 -23.83
N VAL A 476 26.18 27.02 -24.87
CA VAL A 476 25.82 26.59 -26.24
C VAL A 476 25.57 25.09 -26.29
N ALA A 477 26.40 24.28 -25.62
CA ALA A 477 26.21 22.84 -25.53
C ALA A 477 24.86 22.47 -24.88
N ASP A 478 24.51 23.12 -23.77
CA ASP A 478 23.23 22.90 -23.09
C ASP A 478 22.03 23.40 -23.92
N PHE A 479 22.12 24.55 -24.59
CA PHE A 479 21.07 24.99 -25.51
C PHE A 479 20.89 24.01 -26.68
N ASN A 480 21.98 23.42 -27.20
CA ASN A 480 21.87 22.37 -28.21
C ASN A 480 21.15 21.12 -27.69
N HIS A 481 21.39 20.72 -26.43
CA HIS A 481 20.63 19.65 -25.80
C HIS A 481 19.15 20.02 -25.65
N ALA A 482 18.83 21.23 -25.17
CA ALA A 482 17.46 21.69 -25.04
C ALA A 482 16.71 21.68 -26.39
N ILE A 483 17.35 22.17 -27.46
CA ILE A 483 16.80 22.19 -28.83
C ILE A 483 16.61 20.77 -29.39
N ARG A 484 17.49 19.82 -29.07
CA ARG A 484 17.29 18.41 -29.46
C ARG A 484 16.06 17.79 -28.80
N LEU A 485 15.75 18.20 -27.56
CA LEU A 485 14.59 17.72 -26.81
C LEU A 485 13.30 18.43 -27.23
N ASP A 486 13.38 19.71 -27.60
CA ASP A 486 12.29 20.48 -28.18
C ASP A 486 12.78 21.37 -29.33
N ALA A 487 12.60 20.87 -30.56
CA ALA A 487 13.02 21.58 -31.77
C ALA A 487 12.10 22.76 -32.14
N ARG A 488 11.05 23.03 -31.36
CA ARG A 488 10.12 24.16 -31.55
C ARG A 488 10.32 25.26 -30.50
N ASP A 489 11.27 25.10 -29.58
CA ASP A 489 11.61 26.13 -28.59
C ASP A 489 12.36 27.30 -29.24
N ALA A 490 11.61 28.27 -29.75
CA ALA A 490 12.14 29.51 -30.31
C ALA A 490 13.06 30.26 -29.33
N GLN A 491 12.75 30.21 -28.02
CA GLN A 491 13.55 30.88 -26.99
C GLN A 491 14.92 30.22 -26.85
N ALA A 492 15.01 28.89 -26.91
CA ALA A 492 16.30 28.18 -26.89
C ALA A 492 17.15 28.52 -28.12
N PHE A 493 16.56 28.59 -29.32
CA PHE A 493 17.28 29.03 -30.53
C PHE A 493 17.79 30.47 -30.41
N TYR A 494 16.97 31.39 -29.91
CA TYR A 494 17.37 32.77 -29.67
C TYR A 494 18.54 32.86 -28.68
N ARG A 495 18.43 32.18 -27.52
CA ARG A 495 19.48 32.18 -26.50
C ARG A 495 20.77 31.54 -27.01
N ARG A 496 20.69 30.48 -27.82
CA ARG A 496 21.84 29.89 -28.50
C ARG A 496 22.48 30.87 -29.47
N GLY A 497 21.70 31.57 -30.28
CA GLY A 497 22.18 32.57 -31.23
C GLY A 497 22.95 33.70 -30.55
N VAL A 498 22.42 34.22 -29.44
CA VAL A 498 23.11 35.24 -28.63
C VAL A 498 24.40 34.68 -28.01
N ALA A 499 24.40 33.42 -27.55
CA ALA A 499 25.59 32.78 -27.00
C ALA A 499 26.69 32.57 -28.06
N LEU A 500 26.32 32.08 -29.25
CA LEU A 500 27.24 31.88 -30.38
C LEU A 500 27.83 33.20 -30.87
N ASP A 501 27.03 34.26 -30.88
CA ASP A 501 27.51 35.60 -31.21
C ASP A 501 28.60 36.09 -30.24
N ARG A 502 28.44 35.83 -28.94
CA ARG A 502 29.47 36.13 -27.93
C ARG A 502 30.77 35.34 -28.14
N LEU A 503 30.69 34.17 -28.78
CA LEU A 503 31.86 33.36 -29.14
C LEU A 503 32.48 33.78 -30.49
N GLY A 504 31.90 34.77 -31.18
CA GLY A 504 32.34 35.19 -32.51
C GLY A 504 31.91 34.23 -33.64
N GLU A 505 31.04 33.27 -33.37
CA GLU A 505 30.55 32.30 -34.34
C GLU A 505 29.35 32.87 -35.13
N ALA A 506 29.61 33.93 -35.90
CA ALA A 506 28.59 34.76 -36.53
C ALA A 506 27.62 33.99 -37.45
N ASP A 507 28.10 33.06 -38.27
CA ASP A 507 27.24 32.30 -39.20
C ASP A 507 26.25 31.40 -38.46
N ARG A 508 26.73 30.65 -37.46
CA ARG A 508 25.88 29.79 -36.61
C ARG A 508 24.93 30.60 -35.74
N ALA A 509 25.35 31.80 -35.31
CA ALA A 509 24.49 32.74 -34.59
C ALA A 509 23.34 33.23 -35.48
N LEU A 510 23.63 33.66 -36.72
CA LEU A 510 22.61 34.05 -37.70
C LEU A 510 21.63 32.92 -38.02
N GLU A 511 22.12 31.69 -38.19
CA GLU A 511 21.27 30.50 -38.39
C GLU A 511 20.30 30.31 -37.22
N SER A 512 20.83 30.33 -35.99
CA SER A 512 20.05 30.12 -34.77
C SER A 512 19.00 31.20 -34.57
N LEU A 513 19.38 32.47 -34.76
CA LEU A 513 18.46 33.61 -34.64
C LEU A 513 17.39 33.56 -35.74
N SER A 514 17.75 33.17 -36.96
CA SER A 514 16.80 33.02 -38.05
C SER A 514 15.79 31.92 -37.77
N LYS A 515 16.23 30.79 -37.20
CA LYS A 515 15.32 29.71 -36.80
C LYS A 515 14.38 30.14 -35.67
N ALA A 516 14.86 30.93 -34.71
CA ALA A 516 14.00 31.49 -33.66
C ALA A 516 12.88 32.37 -34.24
N ILE A 517 13.20 33.22 -35.23
CA ILE A 517 12.24 34.11 -35.91
C ILE A 517 11.28 33.31 -36.81
N GLU A 518 11.76 32.24 -37.45
CA GLU A 518 10.91 31.34 -38.23
C GLU A 518 9.87 30.64 -37.34
N LEU A 519 10.29 30.16 -36.17
CA LEU A 519 9.41 29.50 -35.20
C LEU A 519 8.46 30.49 -34.51
N LYS A 520 8.91 31.72 -34.29
CA LYS A 520 8.14 32.79 -33.66
C LYS A 520 8.34 34.11 -34.43
N THR A 521 7.41 34.40 -35.32
CA THR A 521 7.51 35.54 -36.26
C THR A 521 7.39 36.90 -35.59
N ASP A 522 6.78 36.97 -34.39
CA ASP A 522 6.67 38.17 -33.55
C ASP A 522 7.77 38.27 -32.48
N PHE A 523 8.92 37.61 -32.67
CA PHE A 523 10.01 37.60 -31.69
C PHE A 523 10.94 38.82 -31.82
N ALA A 524 10.51 39.95 -31.25
CA ALA A 524 11.23 41.23 -31.30
C ALA A 524 12.70 41.12 -30.85
N ASP A 525 12.98 40.44 -29.73
CA ASP A 525 14.35 40.28 -29.22
C ASP A 525 15.28 39.54 -30.20
N ALA A 526 14.77 38.50 -30.88
CA ALA A 526 15.54 37.75 -31.86
C ALA A 526 15.83 38.58 -33.11
N LEU A 527 14.85 39.38 -33.57
CA LEU A 527 15.02 40.35 -34.64
C LEU A 527 16.06 41.42 -34.28
N LEU A 528 16.01 41.98 -33.06
CA LEU A 528 17.00 42.95 -32.59
C LEU A 528 18.41 42.34 -32.56
N ALA A 529 18.55 41.13 -32.01
CA ALA A 529 19.84 40.46 -31.94
C ALA A 529 20.41 40.16 -33.34
N ARG A 530 19.57 39.69 -34.27
CA ARG A 530 20.00 39.40 -35.64
C ARG A 530 20.32 40.66 -36.43
N GLY A 531 19.52 41.72 -36.27
CA GLY A 531 19.76 43.03 -36.85
C GLY A 531 21.10 43.63 -36.42
N ARG A 532 21.38 43.64 -35.11
CA ARG A 532 22.68 44.11 -34.57
C ARG A 532 23.87 43.27 -35.05
N LEU A 533 23.67 41.97 -35.19
CA LEU A 533 24.70 41.09 -35.78
C LEU A 533 24.94 41.44 -37.26
N TYR A 534 23.89 41.68 -38.04
CA TYR A 534 24.04 42.15 -39.42
C TYR A 534 24.74 43.51 -39.53
N GLU A 535 24.49 44.46 -38.63
CA GLU A 535 25.22 45.74 -38.60
C GLU A 535 26.72 45.53 -38.39
N ARG A 536 27.11 44.71 -37.42
CA ARG A 536 28.53 44.37 -37.17
C ARG A 536 29.19 43.67 -38.35
N LEU A 537 28.42 42.89 -39.12
CA LEU A 537 28.89 42.21 -40.34
C LEU A 537 28.83 43.10 -41.59
N GLY A 538 28.42 44.37 -41.48
CA GLY A 538 28.33 45.32 -42.60
C GLY A 538 27.12 45.13 -43.51
N ASN A 539 26.15 44.28 -43.17
CA ASN A 539 24.96 44.03 -43.97
C ASN A 539 23.81 45.00 -43.64
N SER A 540 24.02 46.27 -44.00
CA SER A 540 23.14 47.39 -43.62
C SER A 540 21.68 47.22 -44.06
N ALA A 541 21.42 46.59 -45.21
CA ALA A 541 20.06 46.38 -45.71
C ALA A 541 19.28 45.36 -44.86
N LYS A 542 19.90 44.21 -44.53
CA LYS A 542 19.26 43.20 -43.67
C LYS A 542 19.09 43.70 -42.24
N ALA A 543 20.09 44.41 -41.73
CA ALA A 543 20.02 45.08 -40.43
C ALA A 543 18.83 46.03 -40.33
N ALA A 544 18.68 46.96 -41.28
CA ALA A 544 17.58 47.93 -41.28
C ALA A 544 16.20 47.26 -41.29
N ASN A 545 16.04 46.18 -42.06
CA ASN A 545 14.80 45.41 -42.12
C ASN A 545 14.45 44.75 -40.77
N ASP A 546 15.41 44.05 -40.16
CA ASP A 546 15.19 43.36 -38.88
C ASP A 546 14.92 44.35 -37.73
N LEU A 547 15.66 45.47 -37.69
CA LEU A 547 15.48 46.52 -36.67
C LEU A 547 14.14 47.25 -36.83
N ALA A 548 13.71 47.54 -38.07
CA ALA A 548 12.41 48.13 -38.33
C ALA A 548 11.26 47.18 -37.94
N ALA A 549 11.39 45.89 -38.25
CA ALA A 549 10.43 44.86 -37.85
C ALA A 549 10.34 44.74 -36.32
N ALA A 550 11.48 44.70 -35.62
CA ALA A 550 11.50 44.67 -34.17
C ALA A 550 10.84 45.91 -33.54
N LYS A 551 11.15 47.11 -34.06
CA LYS A 551 10.54 48.37 -33.60
C LYS A 551 9.02 48.39 -33.77
N LYS A 552 8.50 47.78 -34.84
CA LYS A 552 7.05 47.65 -35.07
C LYS A 552 6.39 46.73 -34.02
N LEU A 553 7.10 45.72 -33.55
CA LEU A 553 6.62 44.77 -32.53
C LEU A 553 6.75 45.31 -31.10
N ALA A 554 7.69 46.22 -30.85
CA ALA A 554 7.91 46.87 -29.55
C ALA A 554 8.08 48.41 -29.72
N PRO A 555 6.99 49.15 -29.99
CA PRO A 555 7.07 50.57 -30.35
C PRO A 555 7.41 51.52 -29.18
N ALA A 556 7.50 51.02 -27.95
CA ALA A 556 7.80 51.82 -26.77
C ALA A 556 8.90 51.15 -25.93
N ASN A 557 10.13 51.61 -26.11
CA ASN A 557 11.20 51.70 -25.10
C ASN A 557 12.29 52.64 -25.62
#